data_AF-A0A7J4LM65-F1
#
_entry.id   AF-A0A7J4LM65-F1
#
_cell.length_a   1.000
_cell.length_b   1.000
_cell.length_c   1.000
_cell.angle_alpha   90.00
_cell.angle_beta   90.00
_cell.angle_gamma   90.00
#
_symmetry.space_group_name_H-M   'P 1'
#
loop_
_entity.id
_entity.type
_entity.pdbx_description
1 polymer ?
#
loop_
_entity_poly.entity_id
_entity_poly.type
_entity_poly.pdbx_seq_one_letter_code
_entity_poly.pdbx_strand_id
1 'polypeptide(L)' 'MNQKPEKLIDNGVRLDGRSPDELRPVKIDVGILNRADGSCYLELGGNKVIAAVYGPREVHPRHMQNSTSAVVRYRY' A
#
# COMPACT_ATOMS: atom_id res chain seq x y z
N MET A 1 9.41 9.76 -26.05
CA MET A 1 9.63 11.20 -25.77
C MET A 1 9.30 11.44 -24.31
N ASN A 2 10.31 11.66 -23.47
CA ASN A 2 10.12 11.95 -22.05
C ASN A 2 10.73 13.34 -21.80
N GLN A 3 10.01 14.39 -22.18
CA GLN A 3 10.41 15.76 -21.84
C GLN A 3 10.04 15.98 -20.38
N LYS A 4 11.04 16.26 -19.53
CA LYS A 4 10.79 16.65 -18.15
C LYS A 4 10.08 18.02 -18.16
N PRO A 5 8.99 18.19 -17.41
CA PRO A 5 8.33 19.48 -17.31
C PRO A 5 9.25 20.49 -16.62
N GLU A 6 9.33 21.71 -17.16
CA GLU A 6 10.17 22.79 -16.62
C GLU A 6 9.70 23.27 -15.23
N LYS A 7 8.40 23.15 -14.94
CA LYS A 7 7.80 23.51 -13.65
C LYS A 7 6.86 22.41 -13.16
N LEU A 8 6.89 22.13 -11.86
CA LEU A 8 6.05 21.10 -11.22
C LEU A 8 4.70 21.66 -10.73
N ILE A 9 4.64 22.98 -10.54
CA ILE A 9 3.48 23.73 -10.10
C ILE A 9 3.44 25.00 -10.94
N ASP A 10 2.28 25.29 -11.53
CA ASP A 10 2.04 26.52 -12.28
C ASP A 10 0.78 27.20 -11.74
N ASN A 11 0.88 28.48 -11.41
CA ASN A 11 -0.21 29.28 -10.82
C ASN A 11 -0.90 28.63 -9.60
N GLY A 12 -0.13 27.92 -8.77
CA GLY A 12 -0.64 27.25 -7.57
C GLY A 12 -1.32 25.90 -7.82
N VAL A 13 -1.37 25.43 -9.07
CA VAL A 13 -1.94 24.12 -9.44
C VAL A 13 -0.82 23.19 -9.88
N ARG A 14 -0.87 21.94 -9.43
CA ARG A 14 0.10 20.91 -9.81
C ARG A 14 -0.14 20.43 -11.25
N LEU A 15 0.84 19.74 -11.83
CA LEU A 15 0.75 19.13 -13.17
C LEU A 15 -0.48 18.24 -13.39
N ASP A 16 -1.01 17.65 -12.33
CA ASP A 16 -2.17 16.76 -12.34
C ASP A 16 -3.50 17.45 -12.01
N GLY A 17 -3.53 18.79 -11.99
CA GLY A 17 -4.73 19.59 -11.77
C GLY A 17 -5.16 19.74 -10.30
N ARG A 18 -4.36 19.20 -9.36
CA ARG A 18 -4.66 19.19 -7.92
C ARG A 18 -3.97 20.36 -7.21
N SER A 19 -4.54 20.77 -6.07
CA SER A 19 -3.89 21.76 -5.19
C SER A 19 -2.67 21.15 -4.48
N PRO A 20 -1.71 21.96 -3.99
CA PRO A 20 -0.52 21.45 -3.27
C PRO A 20 -0.88 20.62 -2.03
N ASP A 21 -1.97 20.98 -1.35
CA ASP A 21 -2.46 20.34 -0.13
C ASP A 21 -3.48 19.21 -0.40
N GLU A 22 -3.80 18.94 -1.66
CA GLU A 22 -4.83 17.98 -2.05
C GLU A 22 -4.23 16.57 -2.24
N LEU A 23 -4.83 15.60 -1.56
CA LEU A 23 -4.45 14.19 -1.69
C LEU A 23 -4.88 13.60 -3.04
N ARG A 24 -4.23 12.51 -3.46
CA ARG A 24 -4.69 11.77 -4.63
C ARG A 24 -6.00 11.07 -4.27
N PRO A 25 -6.90 10.80 -5.25
CA PRO A 25 -8.07 9.98 -4.99
C PRO A 25 -7.69 8.67 -4.31
N VAL A 26 -8.32 8.38 -3.17
CA VAL A 26 -8.08 7.18 -2.37
C VAL A 26 -9.28 6.24 -2.49
N LYS A 27 -9.02 4.97 -2.82
CA LYS A 27 -10.02 3.90 -2.75
C LYS A 27 -9.51 2.78 -1.87
N ILE A 28 -10.34 2.30 -0.95
CA ILE A 28 -9.99 1.21 -0.03
C ILE A 28 -11.11 0.19 -0.06
N ASP A 29 -10.80 -1.04 -0.46
CA ASP A 29 -11.73 -2.17 -0.38
C ASP A 29 -11.12 -3.26 0.52
N VAL A 30 -11.82 -3.63 1.60
CA VAL A 30 -11.39 -4.67 2.54
C VAL A 30 -12.02 -6.02 2.24
N GLY A 31 -11.32 -7.11 2.56
CA GLY A 31 -11.85 -8.47 2.41
C GLY A 31 -11.92 -8.98 0.97
N ILE A 32 -11.13 -8.41 0.06
CA ILE A 32 -11.14 -8.77 -1.37
C ILE A 32 -10.64 -10.19 -1.68
N LEU A 33 -9.83 -10.79 -0.79
CA LEU A 33 -9.28 -12.14 -0.96
C LEU A 33 -9.90 -13.10 0.05
N ASN A 34 -10.67 -14.07 -0.47
CA ASN A 34 -11.36 -15.08 0.34
C ASN A 34 -10.41 -16.06 1.07
N ARG A 35 -9.16 -16.21 0.61
CA ARG A 35 -8.19 -17.15 1.19
C ARG A 35 -7.28 -16.54 2.25
N ALA A 36 -7.22 -15.22 2.32
CA ALA A 36 -6.40 -14.52 3.29
C ALA A 36 -7.20 -14.29 4.58
N ASP A 37 -6.52 -14.34 5.72
CA ASP A 37 -7.13 -14.05 7.02
C ASP A 37 -7.52 -12.57 7.10
N GLY A 38 -6.73 -11.70 6.46
CA GLY A 38 -7.08 -10.32 6.18
C GLY A 38 -6.59 -9.90 4.79
N SER A 39 -7.36 -9.07 4.09
CA SER A 39 -6.94 -8.54 2.80
C SER A 39 -7.48 -7.13 2.56
N CYS A 40 -6.73 -6.36 1.78
CA CYS A 40 -7.05 -4.97 1.47
C CYS A 40 -6.58 -4.63 0.06
N TYR A 41 -7.45 -3.98 -0.70
CA TYR A 41 -7.13 -3.30 -1.94
C TYR A 41 -7.02 -1.80 -1.68
N LEU A 42 -5.92 -1.18 -2.11
CA LEU A 42 -5.68 0.24 -1.99
C LEU A 42 -5.39 0.83 -3.36
N GLU A 43 -6.15 1.87 -3.73
CA GLU A 43 -5.81 2.76 -4.84
C GLU A 43 -5.46 4.15 -4.32
N LEU A 44 -4.36 4.71 -4.82
CA LEU A 44 -3.94 6.09 -4.56
C LEU A 44 -3.56 6.75 -5.89
N GLY A 45 -4.55 7.37 -6.54
CA GLY A 45 -4.42 7.85 -7.92
C GLY A 45 -4.10 6.69 -8.88
N GLY A 46 -2.90 6.72 -9.50
CA GLY A 46 -2.44 5.63 -10.37
C GLY A 46 -1.84 4.42 -9.65
N ASN A 47 -1.56 4.53 -8.35
CA ASN A 47 -0.98 3.42 -7.58
C ASN A 47 -2.10 2.46 -7.18
N LYS A 48 -1.95 1.17 -7.51
CA LYS A 48 -2.89 0.11 -7.14
C LYS A 48 -2.12 -1.00 -6.43
N VAL A 49 -2.52 -1.32 -5.21
CA VAL A 49 -1.81 -2.28 -4.34
C VAL A 49 -2.83 -3.24 -3.73
N ILE A 50 -2.45 -4.52 -3.66
CA ILE A 50 -3.19 -5.54 -2.90
C ILE A 50 -2.29 -6.01 -1.76
N ALA A 51 -2.83 -5.97 -0.55
CA ALA A 51 -2.21 -6.52 0.65
C ALA A 51 -3.00 -7.73 1.15
N ALA A 52 -2.28 -8.76 1.57
CA ALA A 52 -2.84 -9.97 2.17
C ALA A 52 -2.06 -10.32 3.44
N VAL A 53 -2.79 -10.65 4.50
CA VAL A 53 -2.27 -11.09 5.79
C VAL A 53 -2.68 -12.54 5.99
N TYR A 54 -1.71 -13.36 6.37
CA TYR A 54 -1.89 -14.78 6.63
C TYR A 54 -1.37 -15.10 8.04
N GLY A 55 -2.28 -15.37 8.96
CA GLY A 55 -1.97 -15.75 10.34
C GLY A 55 -2.79 -15.02 11.38
N PRO A 56 -2.48 -15.23 12.67
CA PRO A 56 -1.27 -15.89 13.20
C PRO A 56 -1.15 -17.38 12.86
N ARG A 57 0.06 -17.86 12.53
CA ARG A 57 0.37 -19.27 12.25
C ARG A 57 1.61 -19.70 13.02
N GLU A 58 1.76 -21.00 13.24
CA GLU A 58 2.96 -21.53 13.88
C GLU A 58 4.21 -21.19 13.04
N VAL A 59 5.23 -20.65 13.71
CA VAL A 59 6.48 -20.28 13.04
C VAL A 59 7.29 -21.54 12.78
N HIS A 60 7.55 -21.80 11.51
CA HIS A 60 8.56 -22.75 11.05
C HIS A 60 9.73 -21.99 10.42
N PRO A 61 10.99 -22.28 10.80
CA PRO A 61 11.48 -23.23 11.83
C PRO A 61 11.24 -22.80 13.28
N ARG A 62 11.14 -23.77 14.23
CA ARG A 62 10.79 -23.53 15.64
C ARG A 62 11.79 -22.66 16.40
N HIS A 63 13.07 -22.65 16.04
CA HIS A 63 14.08 -21.81 16.71
C HIS A 63 13.86 -20.30 16.49
N MET A 64 13.04 -19.91 15.52
CA MET A 64 12.65 -18.51 15.32
C MET A 64 11.38 -18.13 16.08
N GLN A 65 10.80 -19.04 16.87
CA GLN A 65 9.65 -18.71 17.72
C GLN A 65 10.10 -17.79 18.86
N ASN A 66 9.30 -16.77 19.13
CA ASN A 66 9.47 -15.90 20.28
C ASN A 66 8.27 -16.09 21.21
N SER A 67 8.51 -16.20 22.52
CA SER A 67 7.46 -16.44 23.51
C SER A 67 6.61 -15.20 23.81
N THR A 68 7.15 -14.00 23.56
CA THR A 68 6.50 -12.74 23.92
C THR A 68 5.89 -11.99 22.73
N SER A 69 6.26 -12.33 21.49
CA SER A 69 5.86 -11.58 20.31
C SER A 69 5.74 -12.45 19.05
N ALA A 70 4.93 -11.99 18.09
CA ALA A 70 4.81 -12.61 16.79
C ALA A 70 5.92 -12.15 15.84
N VAL A 71 6.42 -13.08 15.01
CA VAL A 71 7.37 -12.75 13.95
C VAL A 71 6.61 -12.32 12.70
N VAL A 72 6.77 -11.06 12.30
CA VAL A 72 6.18 -10.52 11.08
C VAL A 72 7.08 -10.80 9.89
N ARG A 73 6.57 -11.55 8.90
CA ARG A 73 7.23 -11.77 7.61
C ARG A 73 6.46 -11.01 6.54
N TYR A 74 7.15 -10.21 5.74
CA TYR A 74 6.55 -9.40 4.67
C TYR A 74 7.28 -9.59 3.35
N ARG A 75 6.56 -9.39 2.24
CA ARG A 75 7.08 -9.31 0.87
C ARG A 75 6.31 -8.20 0.17
N TYR A 76 7.02 -7.29 -0.48
CA TYR A 76 6.47 -6.15 -1.21
C TYR A 76 6.85 -6.22 -2.69
#